data_AF-X1JPA5-F1
#
_entry.id   AF-X1JPA5-F1
#
_cell.length_a   1.000
_cell.length_b   1.000
_cell.length_c   1.000
_cell.angle_alpha   90.00
_cell.angle_beta   90.00
_cell.angle_gamma   90.00
#
_symmetry.space_group_name_H-M   'P 1'
#
loop_
_entity.id
_entity.type
_entity.pdbx_description
1 polymer ?
#
loop_
_entity_poly.entity_id
_entity_poly.type
_entity_poly.pdbx_seq_one_letter_code
_entity_poly.pdbx_strand_id
1 'polypeptide(L)'
;SKMTKEEILVKISEIEELLEQLKEQLVQIKSEEDKSSSLPFACARVFEENLFYGLRNDARVRCLQEFLKSQGPEIYPEGLVTGNFLSLTKAAVIRFQEKYADEILAPWEIEKGTGFVGETTRAKINEILSQ
;
A
#
# COMPACT_ATOMS: atom_id res chain seq x y z
N SER A 1 41.67 28.91 -7.52
CA SER A 1 41.14 29.97 -8.40
C SER A 1 39.77 30.39 -7.93
N LYS A 2 39.50 31.69 -7.86
CA LYS A 2 38.12 32.19 -7.73
C LYS A 2 37.45 32.01 -9.09
N MET A 3 36.26 31.44 -9.13
CA MET A 3 35.49 31.35 -10.37
C MET A 3 35.24 32.76 -10.90
N THR A 4 35.35 32.94 -12.22
CA THR A 4 35.03 34.22 -12.84
C THR A 4 33.52 34.46 -12.85
N LYS A 5 33.12 35.72 -13.07
CA LYS A 5 31.70 36.07 -13.15
C LYS A 5 31.01 35.30 -14.28
N GLU A 6 31.72 35.05 -15.37
CA GLU A 6 31.25 34.30 -16.53
C GLU A 6 31.05 32.82 -16.19
N GLU A 7 31.98 32.20 -15.46
CA GLU A 7 31.84 30.81 -15.01
C GLU A 7 30.66 30.63 -14.05
N ILE A 8 30.39 31.63 -13.20
CA ILE A 8 29.23 31.62 -12.30
C ILE A 8 27.93 31.70 -13.11
N LEU A 9 27.87 32.55 -14.14
CA LEU A 9 26.69 32.68 -15.00
C LEU A 9 26.38 31.39 -15.76
N VAL A 10 27.41 30.69 -16.27
CA VAL A 10 27.25 29.38 -16.93
C VAL A 10 26.68 28.34 -15.95
N LYS A 11 27.18 28.29 -14.71
CA LYS A 11 26.64 27.36 -13.72
C LYS A 11 25.21 27.68 -13.30
N ILE A 12 24.82 28.96 -13.27
CA ILE A 12 23.43 29.34 -13.00
C ILE A 12 22.52 28.80 -14.10
N SER A 13 22.90 28.94 -15.37
CA SER A 13 22.09 28.38 -16.47
C SER A 13 22.00 26.85 -16.45
N GLU A 14 23.09 26.14 -16.10
CA GLU A 14 23.08 24.67 -15.96
C GLU A 14 22.15 24.22 -14.80
N ILE A 15 22.16 24.94 -13.68
CA ILE A 15 21.29 24.64 -12.53
C ILE A 15 19.81 24.93 -12.86
N GLU A 16 19.53 26.00 -13.60
CA GLU A 16 18.17 26.32 -14.06
C GLU A 16 17.62 25.24 -15.00
N GLU A 17 18.45 24.70 -15.90
CA GLU A 17 18.08 23.60 -16.78
C GLU A 17 17.82 22.30 -15.99
N LEU A 18 18.69 21.97 -15.03
CA LEU A 18 18.49 20.83 -14.12
C LEU A 18 17.22 20.96 -13.28
N LEU A 19 16.90 22.17 -12.81
CA LEU A 19 15.66 22.42 -12.07
C LEU A 19 14.43 22.17 -12.93
N GLU A 20 14.48 22.51 -14.21
CA GLU A 20 13.35 22.28 -15.11
C GLU A 20 13.17 20.79 -15.43
N GLN A 21 14.26 20.08 -15.71
CA GLN A 21 14.23 18.62 -15.90
C GLN A 21 13.69 17.88 -14.66
N LEU A 22 14.08 18.31 -13.46
CA LEU A 22 13.58 17.71 -12.22
C LEU A 22 12.09 18.00 -11.99
N LYS A 23 11.60 19.19 -12.33
CA LYS A 23 10.15 19.49 -12.27
C LYS A 23 9.35 18.64 -13.24
N GLU A 24 9.85 18.44 -14.46
CA GLU A 24 9.21 17.55 -15.44
C GLU A 24 9.13 16.11 -14.91
N GLN A 25 10.22 15.60 -14.31
CA GLN A 25 10.21 14.28 -13.68
C GLN A 25 9.20 14.18 -12.54
N LEU A 26 9.03 15.24 -11.73
CA LEU A 26 8.02 15.28 -10.67
C LEU A 26 6.59 15.24 -11.23
N VAL A 27 6.32 15.90 -12.36
CA VAL A 27 5.01 15.84 -13.02
C VAL A 27 4.71 14.43 -13.54
N GLN A 28 5.70 13.75 -14.12
CA GLN A 28 5.55 12.36 -14.58
C GLN A 28 5.23 11.41 -13.41
N ILE A 29 5.99 11.48 -12.31
CA ILE A 29 5.77 10.65 -11.11
C ILE A 29 4.40 10.94 -10.48
N LYS A 30 4.00 12.20 -10.38
CA LYS A 30 2.68 12.57 -9.82
C LYS A 30 1.52 12.10 -10.69
N SER A 31 1.71 12.04 -12.01
CA SER A 31 0.71 11.47 -12.94
C SER A 31 0.62 9.93 -12.90
N GLU A 32 1.65 9.25 -12.36
CA GLU A 32 1.61 7.83 -12.03
C GLU A 32 0.92 7.58 -10.67
N GLU A 33 0.97 8.53 -9.74
CA GLU A 33 0.22 8.49 -8.46
C GLU A 33 -1.30 8.71 -8.66
N ASP A 34 -1.69 9.52 -9.66
CA ASP A 34 -3.11 9.82 -9.97
C ASP A 34 -3.80 8.80 -10.91
N LYS A 35 -3.07 7.77 -11.40
CA LYS A 35 -3.64 6.64 -12.17
C LYS A 35 -4.02 5.43 -11.28
N SER A 36 -4.33 5.67 -10.00
CA SER A 36 -4.99 4.68 -9.13
C SER A 36 -6.50 4.62 -9.42
N SER A 37 -6.86 4.34 -10.67
CA SER A 37 -8.22 3.96 -11.10
C SER A 37 -8.28 2.53 -11.63
N SER A 38 -7.23 1.74 -11.38
CA SER A 38 -7.23 0.30 -11.54
C SER A 38 -6.28 -0.26 -10.48
N LEU A 39 -6.82 -1.08 -9.57
CA LEU A 39 -6.04 -1.82 -8.56
C LEU A 39 -4.70 -2.31 -9.16
N PRO A 40 -3.55 -2.07 -8.49
CA PRO A 40 -2.26 -2.52 -8.99
C PRO A 40 -2.32 -4.00 -9.35
N PHE A 41 -1.64 -4.41 -10.43
CA PHE A 41 -1.59 -5.79 -10.93
C PHE A 41 -1.18 -6.83 -9.85
N ALA A 42 -0.57 -6.37 -8.74
CA ALA A 42 -0.27 -7.16 -7.54
C ALA A 42 -1.52 -7.58 -6.74
N CYS A 43 -2.62 -6.83 -6.82
CA CYS A 43 -3.94 -7.19 -6.29
C CYS A 43 -4.77 -8.02 -7.24
N ALA A 44 -4.43 -8.04 -8.54
CA ALA A 44 -5.15 -8.81 -9.54
C ALA A 44 -4.94 -10.32 -9.39
N ARG A 45 -4.01 -10.76 -8.53
CA ARG A 45 -3.81 -12.16 -8.17
C ARG A 45 -4.04 -12.37 -6.68
N VAL A 46 -5.15 -13.03 -6.40
CA VAL A 46 -5.45 -13.92 -5.26
C VAL A 46 -4.33 -13.97 -4.23
N PHE A 47 -4.61 -13.57 -2.98
CA PHE A 47 -3.69 -13.80 -1.89
C PHE A 47 -3.46 -15.31 -1.74
N GLU A 48 -2.33 -15.82 -2.22
CA GLU A 48 -1.94 -17.23 -2.13
C GLU A 48 -1.08 -17.51 -0.89
N GLU A 49 -0.28 -16.53 -0.47
CA GLU A 49 0.64 -16.65 0.65
C GLU A 49 0.13 -15.97 1.93
N ASN A 50 0.45 -16.57 3.07
CA ASN A 50 0.16 -16.01 4.39
C ASN A 50 0.84 -14.65 4.58
N LEU A 51 0.10 -13.64 5.05
CA LEU A 51 0.66 -12.35 5.47
C LEU A 51 0.54 -12.19 6.98
N PHE A 52 1.57 -11.64 7.60
CA PHE A 52 1.68 -11.55 9.05
C PHE A 52 2.49 -10.35 9.49
N TYR A 53 2.35 -10.03 10.78
CA TYR A 53 3.06 -8.93 11.43
C TYR A 53 4.58 -9.04 11.25
N GLY A 54 5.22 -7.93 10.90
CA GLY A 54 6.67 -7.82 10.74
C GLY A 54 7.13 -7.79 9.28
N LEU A 55 6.28 -8.15 8.31
CA LEU A 55 6.58 -7.98 6.89
C LEU A 55 6.76 -6.49 6.55
N ARG A 56 7.78 -6.19 5.74
CA ARG A 56 8.18 -4.82 5.40
C ARG A 56 8.49 -4.71 3.92
N ASN A 57 8.19 -3.55 3.35
CA ASN A 57 8.40 -3.24 1.93
C ASN A 57 7.81 -4.30 0.99
N ASP A 58 6.70 -4.92 1.38
CA ASP A 58 6.08 -6.03 0.63
C ASP A 58 4.90 -5.53 -0.21
N ALA A 59 4.92 -5.83 -1.51
CA ALA A 59 3.87 -5.41 -2.45
C ALA A 59 2.51 -6.04 -2.12
N ARG A 60 2.48 -7.26 -1.59
CA ARG A 60 1.24 -7.95 -1.17
C ARG A 60 0.64 -7.29 0.05
N VAL A 61 1.48 -6.77 0.95
CA VAL A 61 1.02 -5.98 2.10
C VAL A 61 0.44 -4.64 1.64
N ARG A 62 1.01 -3.99 0.61
CA ARG A 62 0.40 -2.80 0.02
C ARG A 62 -1.00 -3.12 -0.51
N CYS A 63 -1.12 -4.21 -1.25
CA CYS A 63 -2.42 -4.66 -1.74
C CYS A 63 -3.42 -4.93 -0.61
N LEU A 64 -3.00 -5.64 0.45
CA LEU A 64 -3.83 -5.88 1.62
C LEU A 64 -4.30 -4.56 2.25
N GLN A 65 -3.42 -3.58 2.36
CA GLN A 65 -3.75 -2.27 2.92
C GLN A 65 -4.74 -1.49 2.06
N GLU A 66 -4.61 -1.56 0.73
CA GLU A 66 -5.58 -0.99 -0.21
C GLU A 66 -6.96 -1.65 -0.07
N PHE A 67 -6.99 -2.98 0.00
CA PHE A 67 -8.21 -3.73 0.25
C PHE A 67 -8.84 -3.35 1.60
N LEU A 68 -8.08 -3.37 2.69
CA LEU A 68 -8.60 -3.03 4.03
C LEU A 68 -9.12 -1.59 4.07
N LYS A 69 -8.48 -0.67 3.35
CA LYS A 69 -8.94 0.71 3.20
C LYS A 69 -10.27 0.78 2.44
N SER A 70 -10.45 -0.03 1.40
CA SER A 70 -11.71 -0.09 0.64
C SER A 70 -12.89 -0.64 1.45
N GLN A 71 -12.62 -1.42 2.51
CA GLN A 71 -13.65 -1.90 3.45
C GLN A 71 -14.22 -0.80 4.36
N GLY A 72 -13.66 0.41 4.32
CA GLY A 72 -14.15 1.58 5.02
C GLY A 72 -13.43 1.88 6.35
N PRO A 73 -13.71 3.06 6.95
CA PRO A 73 -13.00 3.55 8.12
C PRO A 73 -13.27 2.75 9.41
N GLU A 74 -14.36 1.98 9.48
CA GLU A 74 -14.57 1.05 10.60
C GLU A 74 -13.55 -0.09 10.60
N ILE A 75 -13.05 -0.49 9.42
CA ILE A 75 -12.03 -1.53 9.29
C ILE A 75 -10.64 -0.93 9.32
N TYR A 76 -10.39 0.15 8.56
CA TYR A 76 -9.05 0.73 8.49
C TYR A 76 -9.08 2.26 8.51
N PRO A 77 -9.33 2.89 9.68
CA PRO A 77 -9.48 4.33 9.80
C PRO A 77 -8.21 5.09 9.43
N GLU A 78 -7.04 4.48 9.63
CA GLU A 78 -5.77 5.11 9.27
C GLU A 78 -5.53 5.12 7.75
N GLY A 79 -6.06 4.14 7.02
CA GLY A 79 -6.02 4.10 5.55
C GLY A 79 -4.62 4.22 4.93
N LEU A 80 -3.57 3.81 5.66
CA LEU A 80 -2.16 3.93 5.26
C LEU A 80 -1.74 2.74 4.40
N VAL A 81 -1.21 3.02 3.21
CA VAL A 81 -0.67 2.01 2.29
C VAL A 81 0.85 2.20 2.21
N THR A 82 1.60 1.38 2.96
CA THR A 82 3.05 1.51 3.10
C THR A 82 3.81 0.27 2.67
N GLY A 83 3.14 -0.88 2.58
CA GLY A 83 3.77 -2.19 2.39
C GLY A 83 4.39 -2.75 3.66
N ASN A 84 4.12 -2.15 4.82
CA ASN A 84 4.59 -2.61 6.11
C ASN A 84 3.42 -3.16 6.94
N PHE A 85 3.50 -4.43 7.33
CA PHE A 85 2.50 -5.09 8.15
C PHE A 85 2.89 -4.92 9.62
N LEU A 86 2.54 -3.78 10.19
CA LEU A 86 2.81 -3.45 11.60
C LEU A 86 1.50 -3.39 12.40
N SER A 87 1.50 -2.64 13.50
CA SER A 87 0.40 -2.61 14.47
C SER A 87 -0.94 -2.19 13.85
N LEU A 88 -0.92 -1.15 13.01
CA LEU A 88 -2.13 -0.60 12.39
C LEU A 88 -2.74 -1.58 11.37
N THR A 89 -1.92 -2.16 10.50
CA THR A 89 -2.37 -3.18 9.54
C THR A 89 -2.90 -4.40 10.28
N LYS A 90 -2.23 -4.85 11.35
CA LYS A 90 -2.69 -5.96 12.19
C LYS A 90 -4.06 -5.67 12.81
N ALA A 91 -4.25 -4.48 13.38
CA ALA A 91 -5.53 -4.08 13.96
C ALA A 91 -6.64 -4.05 12.91
N ALA A 92 -6.36 -3.57 11.69
CA ALA A 92 -7.31 -3.59 10.59
C ALA A 92 -7.69 -5.00 10.15
N VAL A 93 -6.70 -5.92 10.08
CA VAL A 93 -6.99 -7.34 9.82
C VAL A 93 -7.86 -7.94 10.92
N ILE A 94 -7.60 -7.66 12.20
CA ILE A 94 -8.44 -8.14 13.31
C ILE A 94 -9.90 -7.69 13.12
N ARG A 95 -10.12 -6.39 12.88
CA ARG A 95 -11.48 -5.86 12.65
C ARG A 95 -12.16 -6.47 11.44
N PHE A 96 -11.41 -6.71 10.36
CA PHE A 96 -11.93 -7.39 9.17
C PHE A 96 -12.34 -8.84 9.49
N GLN A 97 -11.50 -9.57 10.24
CA GLN A 97 -11.79 -10.94 10.65
C GLN A 97 -13.02 -11.03 11.54
N GLU A 98 -13.18 -10.09 12.47
CA GLU A 98 -14.34 -10.00 13.35
C GLU A 98 -15.62 -9.61 12.59
N LYS A 99 -15.51 -8.76 11.55
CA LYS A 99 -16.65 -8.43 10.66
C LYS A 99 -17.19 -9.64 9.90
N TYR A 100 -16.32 -10.57 9.51
CA TYR A 100 -16.67 -11.81 8.79
C TYR A 100 -16.37 -13.05 9.64
N ALA A 101 -16.68 -12.99 10.93
CA ALA A 101 -16.29 -14.02 11.90
C ALA A 101 -16.82 -15.42 11.55
N ASP A 102 -18.04 -15.51 11.04
CA ASP A 102 -18.68 -16.79 10.68
C ASP A 102 -17.92 -17.52 9.56
N GLU A 103 -17.33 -16.78 8.62
CA GLU A 103 -16.58 -17.36 7.50
C GLU A 103 -15.09 -17.52 7.80
N ILE A 104 -14.52 -16.61 8.61
CA ILE A 104 -13.08 -16.55 8.83
C ILE A 104 -12.64 -17.27 10.10
N LEU A 105 -13.37 -17.08 11.21
CA LEU A 105 -12.95 -17.50 12.55
C LEU A 105 -13.68 -18.77 13.03
N ALA A 106 -14.98 -18.89 12.76
CA ALA A 106 -15.78 -20.04 13.19
C ALA A 106 -15.27 -21.41 12.69
N PRO A 107 -14.73 -21.55 11.45
CA PRO A 107 -14.16 -22.83 11.00
C PRO A 107 -12.96 -23.31 11.82
N TRP A 108 -12.33 -22.42 12.59
CA TRP A 108 -11.17 -22.70 13.45
C TRP A 108 -11.51 -22.69 14.93
N GLU A 109 -12.79 -22.51 15.30
CA GLU A 109 -13.25 -22.40 16.69
C GLU A 109 -12.56 -21.26 17.47
N ILE A 110 -12.27 -20.14 16.78
CA ILE A 110 -11.64 -18.95 17.38
C ILE A 110 -12.70 -17.83 17.49
N GLU A 111 -12.71 -17.10 18.61
CA GLU A 111 -13.68 -16.02 18.82
C GLU A 111 -13.14 -14.62 18.46
N LYS A 112 -11.82 -14.44 18.47
CA LYS A 112 -11.18 -13.13 18.30
C LYS A 112 -10.28 -13.10 17.08
N GLY A 113 -10.27 -11.97 16.39
CA GLY A 113 -9.35 -11.78 15.26
C GLY A 113 -7.90 -11.97 15.68
N THR A 114 -7.16 -12.73 14.88
CA THR A 114 -5.75 -13.05 15.14
C THR A 114 -4.80 -11.98 14.56
N GLY A 115 -5.27 -11.24 13.56
CA GLY A 115 -4.45 -10.33 12.77
C GLY A 115 -3.49 -11.05 11.83
N PHE A 116 -3.67 -12.36 11.63
CA PHE A 116 -2.92 -13.19 10.70
C PHE A 116 -3.75 -13.46 9.45
N VAL A 117 -3.22 -13.17 8.26
CA VAL A 117 -3.92 -13.37 7.00
C VAL A 117 -3.69 -14.80 6.50
N GLY A 118 -4.35 -15.73 7.18
CA GLY A 118 -4.35 -17.16 6.91
C GLY A 118 -5.32 -17.57 5.80
N GLU A 119 -5.50 -18.87 5.59
CA GLU A 119 -6.29 -19.45 4.49
C GLU A 119 -7.71 -18.88 4.39
N THR A 120 -8.50 -18.91 5.47
CA THR A 120 -9.89 -18.41 5.45
C THR A 120 -9.96 -16.89 5.29
N THR A 121 -9.01 -16.14 5.85
CA THR A 121 -8.93 -14.68 5.62
C THR A 121 -8.62 -14.39 4.16
N ARG A 122 -7.65 -15.09 3.56
CA ARG A 122 -7.33 -14.94 2.13
C ARG A 122 -8.51 -15.31 1.25
N ALA A 123 -9.15 -16.45 1.53
CA ALA A 123 -10.34 -16.89 0.81
C ALA A 123 -11.42 -15.80 0.80
N LYS A 124 -11.72 -15.19 1.96
CA LYS A 124 -12.73 -14.13 2.02
C LYS A 124 -12.32 -12.86 1.27
N ILE A 125 -11.06 -12.44 1.39
CA ILE A 125 -10.55 -11.28 0.64
C ILE A 125 -10.68 -11.53 -0.87
N ASN A 126 -10.28 -12.71 -1.33
CA ASN A 126 -10.31 -13.08 -2.74
C ASN A 126 -11.74 -13.15 -3.28
N GLU A 127 -12.69 -13.68 -2.50
CA GLU A 127 -14.11 -13.69 -2.83
C GLU A 127 -14.63 -12.26 -3.07
N ILE A 128 -14.32 -11.32 -2.16
CA ILE A 128 -14.77 -9.92 -2.27
C ILE A 128 -14.13 -9.22 -3.47
N LEU A 129 -12.85 -9.50 -3.76
CA LEU A 129 -12.14 -8.90 -4.90
C LEU A 129 -12.59 -9.47 -6.26
N SER A 130 -13.24 -10.63 -6.30
CA SER A 130 -13.74 -11.25 -7.53
C SER A 130 -15.18 -10.85 -7.92
N GLN A 131 -15.84 -10.04 -7.09
CA GLN A 131 -17.20 -9.51 -7.33
C GLN A 131 -17.16 -8.17 -8.06
#